data_AF-A0A4Y2GPR2-F1
#
_entry.id   AF-A0A4Y2GPR2-F1
#
_cell.length_a   1.000
_cell.length_b   1.000
_cell.length_c   1.000
_cell.angle_alpha   90.00
_cell.angle_beta   90.00
_cell.angle_gamma   90.00
#
_symmetry.space_group_name_H-M   'P 1'
#
loop_
_entity.id
_entity.type
_entity.pdbx_description
1 polymer ?
#
loop_
_entity_poly.entity_id
_entity_poly.type
_entity_poly.pdbx_seq_one_letter_code
_entity_poly.pdbx_strand_id
1 'polypeptide(L)'
;MVAILVVSSIICVLFVKFIYSLIFKGYQDQRDSRGYKEAWYGKDPPPTSSEGEDTSIHPFKIEVPSEVIDDLKNRLKRTRFEDPVEDSKFHYGFNPKYLKTLVEYWESQYDWRKQEDELNRLPHFKTRIEGLNIHFVHVKPSLPQGSTHKVIPLMMIHGWPGSFVEFCKIIPLLTTPQPDYGFVFELICPSIPGYGFSESPYRKGILIMFSLRKILDYEIGHGSQWQSFSFRIGEL
;
A
#
# COMPACT_ATOMS: atom_id res chain seq x y z
N MET A 1 21.32 9.39 52.19
CA MET A 1 21.38 10.06 50.88
C MET A 1 20.95 9.14 49.73
N VAL A 2 21.53 7.94 49.60
CA VAL A 2 21.18 6.96 48.53
C VAL A 2 19.70 6.52 48.54
N ALA A 3 19.14 6.24 49.71
CA ALA A 3 17.73 5.82 49.83
C ALA A 3 16.73 6.88 49.32
N ILE A 4 17.03 8.17 49.49
CA ILE A 4 16.16 9.27 49.06
C ILE A 4 16.15 9.38 47.52
N LEU A 5 17.32 9.17 46.88
CA LEU A 5 17.44 9.18 45.41
C LEU A 5 16.72 7.99 44.75
N VAL A 6 16.78 6.81 45.37
CA VAL A 6 16.07 5.62 44.88
C VAL A 6 14.55 5.80 44.99
N VAL A 7 14.06 6.32 46.11
CA VAL A 7 12.63 6.60 46.31
C VAL A 7 12.13 7.66 45.34
N SER A 8 12.92 8.72 45.10
CA SER A 8 12.58 9.78 44.12
C SER A 8 12.49 9.24 42.68
N SER A 9 13.42 8.36 42.27
CA SER A 9 13.36 7.72 40.94
C SER A 9 12.13 6.83 40.77
N ILE A 10 11.78 6.04 41.79
CA ILE A 10 10.59 5.17 41.74
C ILE A 10 9.32 6.02 41.62
N ILE A 11 9.20 7.09 42.40
CA ILE A 11 8.08 8.02 42.32
C ILE A 11 7.99 8.67 40.94
N CYS A 12 9.12 9.07 40.36
CA CYS A 12 9.16 9.68 39.03
C CYS A 12 8.71 8.69 37.94
N VAL A 13 9.17 7.44 37.97
CA VAL A 13 8.75 6.40 37.01
C VAL A 13 7.26 6.08 37.17
N LEU A 14 6.76 5.99 38.40
CA LEU A 14 5.32 5.75 38.65
C LEU A 14 4.48 6.93 38.19
N PHE A 15 4.94 8.17 38.39
CA PHE A 15 4.26 9.38 37.95
C PHE A 15 4.24 9.49 36.43
N VAL A 16 5.36 9.19 35.74
CA VAL A 16 5.41 9.12 34.27
C VAL A 16 4.47 8.04 33.74
N LYS A 17 4.46 6.83 34.34
CA LYS A 17 3.50 5.78 33.97
C LYS A 17 2.05 6.18 34.21
N PHE A 18 1.78 6.91 35.28
CA PHE A 18 0.45 7.41 35.61
C PHE A 18 -0.01 8.49 34.64
N ILE A 19 0.83 9.48 34.32
CA ILE A 19 0.58 10.51 33.32
C ILE A 19 0.43 9.89 31.93
N TYR A 20 1.31 8.96 31.56
CA TYR A 20 1.20 8.19 30.33
C TYR A 20 -0.12 7.42 30.29
N SER A 21 -0.50 6.73 31.37
CA SER A 21 -1.79 6.07 31.45
C SER A 21 -2.94 7.08 31.36
N LEU A 22 -2.89 8.25 31.99
CA LEU A 22 -3.99 9.23 31.91
C LEU A 22 -4.16 9.79 30.50
N ILE A 23 -3.06 10.12 29.84
CA ILE A 23 -3.06 10.71 28.49
C ILE A 23 -3.42 9.64 27.45
N PHE A 24 -2.83 8.44 27.55
CA PHE A 24 -2.93 7.41 26.52
C PHE A 24 -3.99 6.35 26.79
N LYS A 25 -4.52 6.20 28.01
CA LYS A 25 -5.64 5.27 28.28
C LYS A 25 -6.91 5.76 27.59
N GLY A 26 -7.19 7.06 27.58
CA GLY A 26 -8.29 7.62 26.78
C GLY A 26 -8.10 7.43 25.27
N TYR A 27 -6.84 7.45 24.80
CA TYR A 27 -6.50 7.19 23.41
C TYR A 27 -6.60 5.70 23.02
N GLN A 28 -6.29 4.79 23.94
CA GLN A 28 -6.48 3.35 23.75
C GLN A 28 -7.95 2.94 23.88
N ASP A 29 -8.66 3.44 24.90
CA ASP A 29 -10.10 3.23 25.05
C ASP A 29 -10.86 3.77 23.85
N GLN A 30 -10.49 4.92 23.26
CA GLN A 30 -11.11 5.38 22.02
C GLN A 30 -10.79 4.52 20.79
N ARG A 31 -9.65 3.81 20.78
CA ARG A 31 -9.30 2.86 19.72
C ARG A 31 -10.14 1.58 19.82
N ASP A 32 -10.34 1.09 21.04
CA ASP A 32 -11.13 -0.12 21.31
C ASP A 32 -12.65 0.14 21.32
N SER A 33 -13.11 1.31 21.81
CA SER A 33 -14.53 1.69 21.88
C SER A 33 -15.12 2.22 20.58
N ARG A 34 -14.30 2.61 19.58
CA ARG A 34 -14.79 2.88 18.23
C ARG A 34 -15.26 1.64 17.49
N GLY A 35 -15.13 0.45 18.08
CA GLY A 35 -15.82 -0.75 17.63
C GLY A 35 -15.65 -0.98 16.14
N TYR A 36 -14.40 -1.06 15.66
CA TYR A 36 -14.13 -1.70 14.38
C TYR A 36 -14.41 -3.19 14.57
N LYS A 37 -15.71 -3.54 14.60
CA LYS A 37 -16.15 -4.91 14.43
C LYS A 37 -15.65 -5.35 13.06
N GLU A 38 -15.17 -6.57 12.96
CA GLU A 38 -14.93 -7.19 11.65
C GLU A 38 -16.13 -6.91 10.75
N ALA A 39 -15.89 -6.13 9.71
CA ALA A 39 -16.93 -5.55 8.88
C ALA A 39 -16.78 -6.14 7.50
N TRP A 40 -17.87 -6.61 6.93
CA TRP A 40 -17.86 -7.14 5.57
C TRP A 40 -18.08 -6.00 4.57
N TYR A 41 -17.10 -5.78 3.70
CA TYR A 41 -17.07 -4.73 2.68
C TYR A 41 -17.35 -5.26 1.26
N GLY A 42 -17.45 -6.58 1.10
CA GLY A 42 -17.87 -7.21 -0.15
C GLY A 42 -19.32 -6.91 -0.53
N LYS A 43 -19.64 -7.05 -1.82
CA LYS A 43 -21.02 -6.97 -2.34
C LYS A 43 -21.85 -8.20 -1.96
N ASP A 44 -21.20 -9.36 -1.96
CA ASP A 44 -21.80 -10.64 -1.60
C ASP A 44 -22.14 -10.66 -0.10
N PRO A 45 -23.03 -11.54 0.38
CA PRO A 45 -23.19 -11.73 1.81
C PRO A 45 -21.91 -12.33 2.45
N PRO A 46 -21.62 -12.02 3.72
CA PRO A 46 -20.54 -12.69 4.43
C PRO A 46 -20.79 -14.21 4.49
N PRO A 47 -19.72 -15.03 4.50
CA PRO A 47 -19.86 -16.49 4.57
C PRO A 47 -20.65 -16.88 5.82
N THR A 48 -21.65 -17.73 5.62
CA THR A 48 -22.51 -18.27 6.68
C THR A 48 -22.07 -19.65 7.15
N SER A 49 -21.10 -20.26 6.46
CA SER A 49 -20.55 -21.58 6.77
C SER A 49 -19.56 -21.49 7.94
N SER A 50 -19.38 -22.62 8.64
CA SER A 50 -18.38 -22.77 9.70
C SER A 50 -16.92 -22.63 9.21
N GLU A 51 -16.71 -22.63 7.89
CA GLU A 51 -15.39 -22.57 7.25
C GLU A 51 -14.88 -21.13 7.05
N GLY A 52 -15.73 -20.11 7.19
CA GLY A 52 -15.32 -18.71 7.13
C GLY A 52 -14.98 -18.21 5.71
N GLU A 53 -14.25 -17.10 5.63
CA GLU A 53 -13.79 -16.50 4.36
C GLU A 53 -12.57 -17.27 3.83
N ASP A 54 -12.59 -17.63 2.53
CA ASP A 54 -11.39 -18.14 1.86
C ASP A 54 -10.37 -17.01 1.71
N THR A 55 -9.34 -17.09 2.55
CA THR A 55 -8.25 -16.12 2.66
C THR A 55 -6.98 -16.64 2.02
N SER A 56 -7.07 -17.71 1.23
CA SER A 56 -5.93 -18.24 0.50
C SER A 56 -5.38 -17.20 -0.49
N ILE A 57 -4.07 -17.31 -0.73
CA ILE A 57 -3.33 -16.38 -1.56
C ILE A 57 -3.15 -17.03 -2.93
N HIS A 58 -3.57 -16.31 -3.96
CA HIS A 58 -3.52 -16.76 -5.34
C HIS A 58 -2.58 -15.89 -6.17
N PRO A 59 -1.72 -16.49 -7.02
CA PRO A 59 -0.98 -15.74 -8.01
C PRO A 59 -1.91 -14.91 -8.90
N PHE A 60 -1.48 -13.69 -9.21
CA PHE A 60 -2.18 -12.78 -10.10
C PHE A 60 -1.27 -12.39 -11.25
N LYS A 61 -1.85 -12.19 -12.44
CA LYS A 61 -1.15 -11.66 -13.61
C LYS A 61 -1.95 -10.49 -14.15
N ILE A 62 -1.26 -9.40 -14.46
CA ILE A 62 -1.86 -8.24 -15.11
C ILE A 62 -2.07 -8.61 -16.58
N GLU A 63 -3.33 -8.56 -17.02
CA GLU A 63 -3.72 -8.81 -18.41
C GLU A 63 -4.85 -7.86 -18.78
N VAL A 64 -4.50 -6.77 -19.46
CA VAL A 64 -5.42 -5.74 -19.93
C VAL A 64 -5.95 -6.14 -21.31
N PRO A 65 -7.26 -6.32 -21.48
CA PRO A 65 -7.85 -6.70 -22.76
C PRO A 65 -7.51 -5.68 -23.86
N SER A 66 -7.23 -6.16 -25.08
CA SER A 66 -6.87 -5.28 -26.21
C SER A 66 -7.96 -4.25 -26.52
N GLU A 67 -9.24 -4.62 -26.36
CA GLU A 67 -10.37 -3.70 -26.53
C GLU A 67 -10.33 -2.47 -25.60
N VAL A 68 -9.76 -2.60 -24.39
CA VAL A 68 -9.59 -1.48 -23.45
C VAL A 68 -8.52 -0.52 -23.96
N ILE A 69 -7.43 -1.06 -24.53
CA ILE A 69 -6.33 -0.28 -25.11
C ILE A 69 -6.81 0.44 -26.38
N ASP A 70 -7.60 -0.23 -27.20
CA ASP A 70 -8.16 0.33 -28.43
C ASP A 70 -9.18 1.43 -28.11
N ASP A 71 -10.05 1.24 -27.11
CA ASP A 71 -10.96 2.29 -26.62
C ASP A 71 -10.17 3.50 -26.10
N LEU A 72 -9.11 3.28 -25.31
CA LEU A 72 -8.21 4.34 -24.85
C LEU A 72 -7.63 5.14 -26.01
N LYS A 73 -7.03 4.47 -27.01
CA LYS A 73 -6.47 5.14 -28.20
C LYS A 73 -7.52 5.94 -28.96
N ASN A 74 -8.72 5.39 -29.12
CA ASN A 74 -9.83 6.08 -29.78
C ASN A 74 -10.32 7.31 -29.01
N ARG A 75 -10.23 7.32 -27.68
CA ARG A 75 -10.54 8.50 -26.86
C ARG A 75 -9.46 9.56 -26.97
N LEU A 76 -8.19 9.17 -26.90
CA LEU A 76 -7.05 10.07 -27.05
C LEU A 76 -7.11 10.81 -28.40
N LYS A 77 -7.35 10.08 -29.50
CA LYS A 77 -7.53 10.64 -30.86
C LYS A 77 -8.61 11.71 -30.99
N ARG A 78 -9.68 11.57 -30.20
CA ARG A 78 -10.86 12.45 -30.26
C ARG A 78 -10.82 13.57 -29.20
N THR A 79 -9.69 13.74 -28.53
CA THR A 79 -9.51 14.78 -27.52
C THR A 79 -9.66 16.15 -28.18
N ARG A 80 -10.52 16.99 -27.60
CA ARG A 80 -10.64 18.41 -27.94
C ARG A 80 -9.78 19.22 -26.99
N PHE A 81 -9.01 20.16 -27.52
CA PHE A 81 -8.13 21.03 -26.74
C PHE A 81 -8.62 22.47 -26.82
N GLU A 82 -8.41 23.22 -25.74
CA GLU A 82 -8.64 24.66 -25.69
C GLU A 82 -7.30 25.40 -25.78
N ASP A 83 -7.33 26.65 -26.23
CA ASP A 83 -6.15 27.51 -26.24
C ASP A 83 -5.77 27.94 -24.82
N PRO A 84 -4.47 27.93 -24.47
CA PRO A 84 -4.02 28.39 -23.15
C PRO A 84 -4.09 29.92 -23.07
N VAL A 85 -4.23 30.43 -21.83
CA VAL A 85 -3.91 31.83 -21.54
C VAL A 85 -2.43 32.08 -21.86
N GLU A 86 -2.15 33.21 -22.51
CA GLU A 86 -0.78 33.62 -22.88
C GLU A 86 0.16 33.59 -21.66
N ASP A 87 1.34 32.98 -21.84
CA ASP A 87 2.39 32.81 -20.83
C ASP A 87 1.99 32.24 -19.46
N SER A 88 0.83 31.59 -19.37
CA SER A 88 0.26 31.08 -18.10
C SER A 88 1.02 29.91 -17.47
N LYS A 89 1.88 29.22 -18.23
CA LYS A 89 2.59 28.00 -17.79
C LYS A 89 1.60 27.05 -17.08
N PHE A 90 1.83 26.72 -15.80
CA PHE A 90 0.93 25.91 -14.97
C PHE A 90 0.23 26.71 -13.85
N HIS A 91 0.30 28.05 -13.88
CA HIS A 91 -0.23 28.90 -12.80
C HIS A 91 -1.76 28.84 -12.67
N TYR A 92 -2.46 28.37 -13.70
CA TYR A 92 -3.92 28.24 -13.76
C TYR A 92 -4.36 26.77 -13.90
N GLY A 93 -3.53 25.83 -13.41
CA GLY A 93 -3.74 24.41 -13.58
C GLY A 93 -2.96 23.84 -14.76
N PHE A 94 -3.45 22.73 -15.31
CA PHE A 94 -2.69 21.98 -16.31
C PHE A 94 -2.62 22.74 -17.64
N ASN A 95 -1.41 22.94 -18.18
CA ASN A 95 -1.22 23.68 -19.43
C ASN A 95 -1.75 22.90 -20.66
N PRO A 96 -2.71 23.44 -21.44
CA PRO A 96 -3.25 22.77 -22.62
C PRO A 96 -2.22 22.38 -23.69
N LYS A 97 -1.19 23.21 -23.93
CA LYS A 97 -0.13 22.89 -24.91
C LYS A 97 0.68 21.68 -24.44
N TYR A 98 1.03 21.62 -23.16
CA TYR A 98 1.74 20.47 -22.60
C TYR A 98 0.86 19.21 -22.58
N LEU A 99 -0.44 19.35 -22.26
CA LEU A 99 -1.39 18.24 -22.30
C LEU A 99 -1.45 17.61 -23.70
N LYS A 100 -1.45 18.43 -24.76
CA LYS A 100 -1.44 17.94 -26.14
C LYS A 100 -0.22 17.06 -26.42
N THR A 101 0.98 17.48 -26.00
CA THR A 101 2.19 16.67 -26.13
C THR A 101 2.10 15.34 -25.37
N LEU A 102 1.50 15.33 -24.17
CA LEU A 102 1.28 14.10 -23.42
C LEU A 102 0.29 13.16 -24.11
N VAL A 103 -0.81 13.70 -24.63
CA VAL A 103 -1.82 12.91 -25.38
C VAL A 103 -1.20 12.32 -26.64
N GLU A 104 -0.42 13.09 -27.40
CA GLU A 104 0.28 12.63 -28.60
C GLU A 104 1.26 11.50 -28.28
N TYR A 105 2.06 11.62 -27.21
CA TYR A 105 2.95 10.57 -26.76
C TYR A 105 2.18 9.31 -26.33
N TRP A 106 1.11 9.47 -25.54
CA TRP A 106 0.34 8.34 -25.04
C TRP A 106 -0.38 7.58 -26.18
N GLU A 107 -0.91 8.31 -27.16
CA GLU A 107 -1.60 7.70 -28.29
C GLU A 107 -0.64 6.91 -29.20
N SER A 108 0.53 7.48 -29.49
CA SER A 108 1.38 7.04 -30.61
C SER A 108 2.68 6.33 -30.22
N GLN A 109 3.22 6.62 -29.03
CA GLN A 109 4.55 6.14 -28.62
C GLN A 109 4.52 5.27 -27.37
N TYR A 110 3.50 5.43 -26.53
CA TYR A 110 3.40 4.65 -25.30
C TYR A 110 2.94 3.22 -25.57
N ASP A 111 3.84 2.28 -25.32
CA ASP A 111 3.60 0.85 -25.50
C ASP A 111 3.06 0.22 -24.21
N TRP A 112 1.74 -0.01 -24.17
CA TRP A 112 1.09 -0.61 -23.01
C TRP A 112 1.47 -2.06 -22.77
N ARG A 113 1.77 -2.83 -23.82
CA ARG A 113 2.18 -4.24 -23.69
C ARG A 113 3.56 -4.33 -23.06
N LYS A 114 4.48 -3.45 -23.45
CA LYS A 114 5.78 -3.34 -22.78
C LYS A 114 5.65 -2.99 -21.30
N GLN A 115 4.72 -2.11 -20.91
CA GLN A 115 4.53 -1.76 -19.50
C GLN A 115 3.87 -2.89 -18.71
N GLU A 116 2.91 -3.57 -19.30
CA GLU A 116 2.30 -4.77 -18.74
C GLU A 116 3.34 -5.87 -18.49
N ASP A 117 4.22 -6.13 -19.45
CA ASP A 117 5.33 -7.07 -19.30
C ASP A 117 6.30 -6.65 -18.20
N GLU A 118 6.65 -5.37 -18.12
CA GLU A 118 7.53 -4.84 -17.07
C GLU A 118 6.93 -5.01 -15.67
N LEU A 119 5.65 -4.67 -15.50
CA LEU A 119 4.96 -4.82 -14.22
C LEU A 119 4.89 -6.28 -13.81
N ASN A 120 4.54 -7.18 -14.73
CA ASN A 120 4.46 -8.63 -14.49
C ASN A 120 5.81 -9.30 -14.21
N ARG A 121 6.95 -8.58 -14.27
CA ARG A 121 8.24 -9.11 -13.75
C ARG A 121 8.23 -9.24 -12.24
N LEU A 122 7.37 -8.47 -11.56
CA LEU A 122 7.17 -8.59 -10.13
C LEU A 122 6.14 -9.71 -9.84
N PRO A 123 6.31 -10.46 -8.76
CA PRO A 123 5.32 -11.44 -8.31
C PRO A 123 4.10 -10.74 -7.71
N HIS A 124 2.95 -10.89 -8.39
CA HIS A 124 1.67 -10.36 -7.94
C HIS A 124 0.77 -11.44 -7.36
N PHE A 125 -0.06 -11.06 -6.40
CA PHE A 125 -1.00 -11.95 -5.74
C PHE A 125 -2.32 -11.26 -5.45
N LYS A 126 -3.34 -12.07 -5.21
CA LYS A 126 -4.63 -11.66 -4.65
C LYS A 126 -5.01 -12.56 -3.48
N THR A 127 -5.63 -11.97 -2.48
CA THR A 127 -6.28 -12.68 -1.37
C THR A 127 -7.57 -11.98 -1.01
N ARG A 128 -8.53 -12.70 -0.44
CA ARG A 128 -9.80 -12.13 0.02
C ARG A 128 -9.66 -11.65 1.46
N ILE A 129 -10.02 -10.40 1.70
CA ILE A 129 -10.01 -9.77 3.03
C ILE A 129 -11.32 -9.03 3.22
N GLU A 130 -12.11 -9.47 4.19
CA GLU A 130 -13.33 -8.80 4.60
C GLU A 130 -14.32 -8.58 3.44
N GLY A 131 -14.37 -9.55 2.52
CA GLY A 131 -15.21 -9.56 1.35
C GLY A 131 -14.63 -8.88 0.11
N LEU A 132 -13.38 -8.40 0.18
CA LEU A 132 -12.70 -7.74 -0.94
C LEU A 132 -11.52 -8.55 -1.44
N ASN A 133 -11.41 -8.73 -2.75
CA ASN A 133 -10.19 -9.22 -3.38
C ASN A 133 -9.13 -8.11 -3.39
N ILE A 134 -8.10 -8.27 -2.56
CA ILE A 134 -7.01 -7.31 -2.42
C ILE A 134 -5.79 -7.79 -3.19
N HIS A 135 -5.32 -6.96 -4.10
CA HIS A 135 -4.08 -7.17 -4.85
C HIS A 135 -2.86 -6.67 -4.08
N PHE A 136 -1.75 -7.41 -4.16
CA PHE A 136 -0.46 -6.98 -3.67
C PHE A 136 0.69 -7.57 -4.47
N VAL A 137 1.83 -6.87 -4.47
CA VAL A 137 3.12 -7.41 -4.89
C VAL A 137 3.85 -7.94 -3.66
N HIS A 138 4.46 -9.13 -3.75
CA HIS A 138 5.23 -9.70 -2.64
C HIS A 138 6.58 -10.25 -3.11
N VAL A 139 7.65 -9.53 -2.79
CA VAL A 139 9.01 -9.87 -3.22
C VAL A 139 9.83 -10.34 -2.04
N LYS A 140 10.21 -11.63 -2.09
CA LYS A 140 11.15 -12.24 -1.14
C LYS A 140 12.59 -12.01 -1.62
N PRO A 141 13.52 -11.65 -0.74
CA PRO A 141 14.91 -11.44 -1.12
C PRO A 141 15.57 -12.75 -1.53
N SER A 142 16.39 -12.72 -2.58
CA SER A 142 17.19 -13.88 -2.99
C SER A 142 18.51 -13.88 -2.22
N LEU A 143 18.60 -14.70 -1.17
CA LEU A 143 19.81 -14.84 -0.36
C LEU A 143 20.75 -15.91 -0.93
N PRO A 144 22.05 -15.60 -1.12
CA PRO A 144 23.06 -16.63 -1.38
C PRO A 144 23.11 -17.66 -0.25
N GLN A 145 23.44 -18.91 -0.58
CA GLN A 145 23.63 -19.95 0.42
C GLN A 145 24.72 -19.52 1.43
N GLY A 146 24.42 -19.63 2.72
CA GLY A 146 25.33 -19.19 3.79
C GLY A 146 25.29 -17.68 4.08
N SER A 147 24.37 -16.92 3.46
CA SER A 147 24.16 -15.52 3.80
C SER A 147 23.80 -15.34 5.28
N THR A 148 24.41 -14.36 5.92
CA THR A 148 24.12 -13.95 7.30
C THR A 148 23.13 -12.79 7.38
N HIS A 149 22.63 -12.29 6.24
CA HIS A 149 21.70 -11.18 6.20
C HIS A 149 20.39 -11.54 6.90
N LYS A 150 19.98 -10.72 7.85
CA LYS A 150 18.66 -10.81 8.46
C LYS A 150 17.60 -10.37 7.45
N VAL A 151 16.61 -11.21 7.18
CA VAL A 151 15.43 -10.80 6.41
C VAL A 151 14.55 -9.93 7.29
N ILE A 152 14.34 -8.68 6.88
CA ILE A 152 13.47 -7.73 7.55
C ILE A 152 12.20 -7.57 6.72
N PRO A 153 11.06 -7.94 7.28
CA PRO A 153 9.80 -7.67 6.63
C PRO A 153 9.47 -6.16 6.57
N LEU A 154 9.14 -5.61 5.39
CA LEU A 154 8.66 -4.23 5.18
C LEU A 154 7.42 -4.11 4.26
N MET A 155 6.36 -3.47 4.74
CA MET A 155 5.17 -3.15 3.93
C MET A 155 5.25 -1.70 3.42
N MET A 156 5.06 -1.51 2.12
CA MET A 156 5.05 -0.19 1.48
C MET A 156 3.66 0.15 0.94
N ILE A 157 3.08 1.23 1.47
CA ILE A 157 1.69 1.62 1.19
C ILE A 157 1.70 2.92 0.37
N HIS A 158 1.05 2.91 -0.80
CA HIS A 158 0.94 4.07 -1.68
C HIS A 158 -0.24 4.98 -1.27
N GLY A 159 -0.26 6.21 -1.81
CA GLY A 159 -1.32 7.20 -1.60
C GLY A 159 -2.19 7.44 -2.85
N TRP A 160 -2.91 8.57 -2.85
CA TRP A 160 -3.57 9.13 -4.03
C TRP A 160 -2.78 10.36 -4.51
N PRO A 161 -2.61 10.58 -5.83
CA PRO A 161 -3.12 9.81 -6.98
C PRO A 161 -2.21 8.63 -7.41
N GLY A 162 -1.44 8.07 -6.48
CA GLY A 162 -0.45 7.01 -6.72
C GLY A 162 -1.01 5.59 -6.84
N SER A 163 -0.09 4.65 -7.01
CA SER A 163 -0.35 3.20 -7.02
C SER A 163 0.90 2.42 -6.62
N PHE A 164 0.80 1.09 -6.47
CA PHE A 164 1.96 0.22 -6.21
C PHE A 164 3.11 0.40 -7.23
N VAL A 165 2.82 0.92 -8.43
CA VAL A 165 3.80 1.19 -9.49
C VAL A 165 4.91 2.15 -9.03
N GLU A 166 4.63 3.03 -8.06
CA GLU A 166 5.61 3.93 -7.46
C GLU A 166 6.79 3.17 -6.84
N PHE A 167 6.58 1.92 -6.42
CA PHE A 167 7.59 1.11 -5.75
C PHE A 167 8.39 0.23 -6.70
N CYS A 168 7.96 0.03 -7.95
CA CYS A 168 8.58 -0.92 -8.88
C CYS A 168 10.09 -0.73 -9.04
N LYS A 169 10.57 0.53 -9.03
CA LYS A 169 12.00 0.85 -9.18
C LYS A 169 12.82 0.66 -7.90
N ILE A 170 12.21 0.81 -6.72
CA ILE A 170 12.92 0.70 -5.43
C ILE A 170 12.91 -0.75 -4.90
N ILE A 171 11.93 -1.56 -5.31
CA ILE A 171 11.80 -2.96 -4.89
C ILE A 171 13.11 -3.75 -5.08
N PRO A 172 13.76 -3.77 -6.27
CA PRO A 172 15.01 -4.51 -6.45
C PRO A 172 16.15 -4.02 -5.55
N LEU A 173 16.18 -2.71 -5.26
CA LEU A 173 17.23 -2.11 -4.43
C LEU A 173 17.11 -2.51 -2.96
N LEU A 174 15.88 -2.71 -2.47
CA LEU A 174 15.61 -3.09 -1.08
C LEU A 174 15.64 -4.61 -0.86
N THR A 175 15.36 -5.39 -1.90
CA THR A 175 15.29 -6.86 -1.85
C THR A 175 16.59 -7.55 -2.29
N THR A 176 17.57 -6.78 -2.76
CA THR A 176 18.92 -7.28 -3.08
C THR A 176 19.84 -7.09 -1.86
N PRO A 177 20.47 -8.14 -1.33
CA PRO A 177 21.43 -8.03 -0.23
C PRO A 177 22.62 -7.15 -0.61
N GLN A 178 23.05 -6.30 0.33
CA GLN A 178 24.15 -5.36 0.13
C GLN A 178 25.25 -5.66 1.16
N PRO A 179 26.54 -5.77 0.76
CA PRO A 179 27.62 -6.19 1.67
C PRO A 179 27.74 -5.37 2.95
N ASP A 180 27.42 -4.07 2.88
CA ASP A 180 27.56 -3.12 3.99
C ASP A 180 26.42 -3.20 5.02
N TYR A 181 25.34 -3.93 4.72
CA TYR A 181 24.16 -4.03 5.57
C TYR A 181 23.94 -5.47 6.02
N GLY A 182 23.87 -5.70 7.33
CA GLY A 182 23.57 -7.04 7.89
C GLY A 182 22.13 -7.50 7.70
N PHE A 183 21.34 -6.85 6.84
CA PHE A 183 19.93 -7.16 6.60
C PHE A 183 19.52 -6.90 5.15
N VAL A 184 18.39 -7.48 4.75
CA VAL A 184 17.74 -7.26 3.45
C VAL A 184 16.23 -7.23 3.67
N PHE A 185 15.48 -6.51 2.84
CA PHE A 185 14.02 -6.46 2.99
C PHE A 185 13.30 -7.58 2.24
N GLU A 186 12.24 -8.09 2.86
CA GLU A 186 11.13 -8.76 2.18
C GLU A 186 9.98 -7.75 2.06
N LEU A 187 9.49 -7.52 0.84
CA LEU A 187 8.57 -6.43 0.56
C LEU A 187 7.17 -6.92 0.24
N ILE A 188 6.17 -6.26 0.86
CA ILE A 188 4.76 -6.39 0.51
C ILE A 188 4.24 -5.00 0.11
N CYS A 189 3.76 -4.87 -1.13
CA CYS A 189 3.26 -3.62 -1.71
C CYS A 189 1.80 -3.81 -2.15
N PRO A 190 0.82 -3.60 -1.24
CA PRO A 190 -0.59 -3.74 -1.58
C PRO A 190 -1.10 -2.58 -2.44
N SER A 191 -2.08 -2.88 -3.30
CA SER A 191 -2.99 -1.85 -3.80
C SER A 191 -4.06 -1.61 -2.74
N ILE A 192 -4.17 -0.37 -2.26
CA ILE A 192 -5.18 -0.02 -1.24
C ILE A 192 -6.60 -0.27 -1.77
N PRO A 193 -7.60 -0.56 -0.92
CA PRO A 193 -8.97 -0.85 -1.37
C PRO A 193 -9.51 0.22 -2.33
N GLY A 194 -10.02 -0.23 -3.49
CA GLY A 194 -10.51 0.62 -4.58
C GLY A 194 -9.47 1.21 -5.53
N TYR A 195 -8.20 0.79 -5.43
CA TYR A 195 -7.11 1.23 -6.29
C TYR A 195 -6.51 0.05 -7.05
N GLY A 196 -5.96 0.35 -8.24
CA GLY A 196 -5.25 -0.62 -9.06
C GLY A 196 -6.10 -1.86 -9.33
N PHE A 197 -5.63 -3.02 -8.86
CA PHE A 197 -6.29 -4.31 -9.05
C PHE A 197 -7.04 -4.81 -7.80
N SER A 198 -7.18 -3.97 -6.75
CA SER A 198 -7.96 -4.26 -5.55
C SER A 198 -9.40 -3.80 -5.71
N GLU A 199 -10.34 -4.58 -5.18
CA GLU A 199 -11.77 -4.23 -5.23
C GLU A 199 -12.10 -2.99 -4.40
N SER A 200 -13.08 -2.23 -4.88
CA SER A 200 -13.63 -1.09 -4.14
C SER A 200 -14.59 -1.56 -3.05
N PRO A 201 -14.53 -0.96 -1.85
CA PRO A 201 -15.46 -1.29 -0.77
C PRO A 201 -16.91 -0.97 -1.18
N TYR A 202 -17.83 -1.90 -0.94
CA TYR A 202 -19.26 -1.68 -1.19
C TYR A 202 -19.92 -0.82 -0.09
N ARG A 203 -19.36 -0.85 1.13
CA ARG A 203 -19.87 -0.12 2.29
C ARG A 203 -18.90 0.97 2.74
N LYS A 204 -19.44 2.02 3.37
CA LYS A 204 -18.66 3.13 3.93
C LYS A 204 -17.85 2.68 5.15
N GLY A 205 -16.85 3.49 5.53
CA GLY A 205 -16.14 3.33 6.80
C GLY A 205 -14.99 2.32 6.78
N ILE A 206 -14.50 1.93 5.61
CA ILE A 206 -13.26 1.14 5.51
C ILE A 206 -12.07 1.98 6.01
N LEU A 207 -11.19 1.36 6.78
CA LEU A 207 -9.92 1.95 7.17
C LEU A 207 -8.77 1.15 6.58
N ILE A 208 -8.01 1.79 5.69
CA ILE A 208 -6.91 1.19 4.92
C ILE A 208 -5.96 0.38 5.83
N MET A 209 -5.51 0.96 6.94
CA MET A 209 -4.55 0.31 7.84
C MET A 209 -5.06 -0.98 8.49
N PHE A 210 -6.37 -1.11 8.70
CA PHE A 210 -6.94 -2.32 9.30
C PHE A 210 -7.01 -3.45 8.28
N SER A 211 -7.50 -3.16 7.07
CA SER A 211 -7.56 -4.15 5.99
C SER A 211 -6.16 -4.63 5.58
N LEU A 212 -5.16 -3.73 5.58
CA LEU A 212 -3.78 -4.09 5.23
C LEU A 212 -3.05 -4.90 6.30
N ARG A 213 -3.38 -4.72 7.58
CA ARG A 213 -2.79 -5.54 8.66
C ARG A 213 -3.12 -7.03 8.47
N LYS A 214 -4.30 -7.35 7.96
CA LYS A 214 -4.70 -8.73 7.67
C LYS A 214 -3.80 -9.40 6.62
N ILE A 215 -3.29 -8.67 5.63
CA ILE A 215 -2.31 -9.21 4.67
C ILE A 215 -1.05 -9.71 5.40
N LEU A 216 -0.57 -8.96 6.39
CA LEU A 216 0.61 -9.36 7.18
C LEU A 216 0.34 -10.59 8.04
N ASP A 217 -0.86 -10.68 8.62
CA ASP A 217 -1.27 -11.81 9.44
C ASP A 217 -1.42 -13.09 8.60
N TYR A 218 -1.90 -13.00 7.34
CA TYR A 218 -2.09 -14.14 6.44
C TYR A 218 -0.79 -14.66 5.80
N GLU A 219 0.13 -13.78 5.40
CA GLU A 219 1.37 -14.19 4.73
C GLU A 219 2.43 -14.74 5.71
N ILE A 220 2.56 -14.15 6.91
CA ILE A 220 3.80 -14.28 7.71
C ILE A 220 3.54 -14.83 9.13
N GLY A 221 2.29 -15.17 9.44
CA GLY A 221 1.89 -15.81 10.69
C GLY A 221 1.85 -14.84 11.88
N HIS A 222 0.97 -15.12 12.84
CA HIS A 222 0.76 -14.30 14.03
C HIS A 222 2.07 -13.98 14.77
N GLY A 223 2.44 -12.69 14.85
CA GLY A 223 3.39 -12.19 15.85
C GLY A 223 4.63 -11.45 15.35
N SER A 224 4.78 -11.14 14.06
CA SER A 224 5.94 -10.38 13.59
C SER A 224 5.75 -8.86 13.78
N GLN A 225 6.74 -8.19 14.39
CA GLN A 225 6.78 -6.74 14.60
C GLN A 225 7.08 -6.04 13.26
N TRP A 226 6.08 -5.83 12.41
CA TRP A 226 6.24 -5.02 11.20
C TRP A 226 6.24 -3.53 11.53
N GLN A 227 7.21 -2.81 10.99
CA GLN A 227 7.15 -1.36 10.88
C GLN A 227 6.40 -1.02 9.60
N SER A 228 5.19 -0.46 9.72
CA SER A 228 4.49 0.12 8.57
C SER A 228 5.11 1.49 8.27
N PHE A 229 5.73 1.64 7.09
CA PHE A 229 6.07 2.97 6.57
C PHE A 229 4.96 3.44 5.64
N SER A 230 4.21 4.45 6.09
CA SER A 230 3.31 5.21 5.22
C SER A 230 4.05 6.47 4.79
N PHE A 231 4.35 6.58 3.49
CA PHE A 231 4.75 7.86 2.92
C PHE A 231 3.49 8.70 2.74
N ARG A 232 3.26 9.64 3.66
CA ARG A 232 2.20 10.63 3.55
C ARG A 232 2.67 11.76 2.63
N ILE A 233 2.57 11.57 1.31
CA ILE A 233 2.78 12.65 0.34
C ILE A 233 1.41 13.28 0.07
N GLY A 234 1.07 14.32 0.83
CA GLY A 234 -0.25 14.97 0.72
C GLY A 234 -0.48 16.19 1.61
N GLU A 235 0.55 16.77 2.19
CA GLU A 235 0.50 18.11 2.81
C GLU A 235 1.64 18.95 2.23
N LEU A 236 1.44 19.44 1.00
CA LEU A 236 2.04 20.66 0.45
C LEU A 236 0.96 21.41 -0.33
#